data_AF-A0A101HYP4-F1
#
_entry.id   AF-A0A101HYP4-F1
#
_cell.length_a   1.000
_cell.length_b   1.000
_cell.length_c   1.000
_cell.angle_alpha   90.00
_cell.angle_beta   90.00
_cell.angle_gamma   90.00
#
_symmetry.space_group_name_H-M   'P 1'
#
loop_
_entity.id
_entity.type
_entity.pdbx_description
1 polymer ?
#
loop_
_entity_poly.entity_id
_entity_poly.type
_entity_poly.pdbx_seq_one_letter_code
_entity_poly.pdbx_strand_id
1 'polypeptide(L)'
;MTKKYEETHPWITFDLDLRMASHKFWMLLGEAQSKCRHISGVPLRPEQARELHQIYLTKGVRATTAIEGNTLSESEVKKIIENDLKLPPSKQYLKQEIRNIVEACNAIAERVGSSLSSDDKITLDDILDFNRRVLKDIPEVEDAAIPGSIRDFPVVAGSYRGAPAEDCQFLLERFCSWMNEPS
;
A
#
# COMPACT_ATOMS: atom_id res chain seq x y z
N MET A 1 1.18 30.57 -12.15
CA MET A 1 2.22 30.51 -11.11
C MET A 1 2.82 29.12 -11.16
N THR A 2 4.15 29.03 -11.26
CA THR A 2 4.92 27.78 -11.20
C THR A 2 4.72 27.14 -9.83
N LYS A 3 4.55 25.82 -9.77
CA LYS A 3 4.41 25.09 -8.51
C LYS A 3 5.81 24.87 -7.92
N LYS A 4 5.95 24.90 -6.60
CA LYS A 4 7.28 24.88 -5.93
C LYS A 4 7.99 23.54 -6.09
N TYR A 5 7.24 22.45 -6.26
CA TYR A 5 7.81 21.14 -6.56
C TYR A 5 8.56 21.14 -7.90
N GLU A 6 8.24 22.01 -8.86
CA GLU A 6 8.92 22.04 -10.16
C GLU A 6 10.37 22.50 -10.04
N GLU A 7 10.68 23.34 -9.05
CA GLU A 7 12.05 23.79 -8.74
C GLU A 7 12.78 22.83 -7.81
N THR A 8 12.06 22.23 -6.85
CA THR A 8 12.66 21.46 -5.75
C THR A 8 12.67 19.95 -6.00
N HIS A 9 11.75 19.44 -6.82
CA HIS A 9 11.52 18.04 -7.16
C HIS A 9 11.23 17.84 -8.66
N PRO A 10 12.07 18.34 -9.58
CA PRO A 10 11.83 18.31 -11.02
C PRO A 10 11.72 16.90 -11.63
N TRP A 11 12.11 15.87 -10.88
CA TRP A 11 12.00 14.46 -11.30
C TRP A 11 10.58 13.87 -11.11
N ILE A 12 9.66 14.57 -10.44
CA ILE A 12 8.26 14.12 -10.31
C ILE A 12 7.50 14.55 -11.58
N THR A 13 7.64 13.76 -12.64
CA THR A 13 7.11 14.08 -13.97
C THR A 13 5.76 13.46 -14.28
N PHE A 14 5.39 12.38 -13.58
CA PHE A 14 4.25 11.51 -13.94
C PHE A 14 4.31 11.07 -15.41
N ASP A 15 5.49 10.64 -15.83
CA ASP A 15 5.75 10.12 -17.18
C ASP A 15 6.65 8.88 -17.08
N LEU A 16 6.40 7.89 -17.95
CA LEU A 16 7.15 6.64 -17.97
C LEU A 16 7.96 6.52 -19.26
N ASP A 17 9.26 6.80 -19.18
CA ASP A 17 10.16 6.65 -20.31
C ASP A 17 10.82 5.26 -20.34
N LEU A 18 10.31 4.39 -21.22
CA LEU A 18 10.86 3.05 -21.45
C LEU A 18 11.89 2.99 -22.60
N ARG A 19 12.26 4.11 -23.22
CA ARG A 19 13.20 4.10 -24.37
C ARG A 19 14.57 3.54 -24.00
N MET A 20 14.97 3.71 -22.74
CA MET A 20 16.23 3.21 -22.19
C MET A 20 16.10 1.83 -21.52
N ALA A 21 14.93 1.18 -21.61
CA ALA A 21 14.71 -0.13 -21.02
C ALA A 21 15.59 -1.20 -21.71
N SER A 22 16.48 -1.80 -20.93
CA SER A 22 17.42 -2.81 -21.44
C SER A 22 16.74 -4.11 -21.87
N HIS A 23 17.40 -4.91 -22.71
CA HIS A 23 16.94 -6.26 -23.07
C HIS A 23 16.67 -7.14 -21.82
N LYS A 24 17.48 -7.00 -20.76
CA LYS A 24 17.29 -7.72 -19.50
C LYS A 24 16.00 -7.31 -18.79
N PHE A 25 15.65 -6.02 -18.82
CA PHE A 25 14.39 -5.53 -18.27
C PHE A 25 13.20 -6.20 -18.97
N TRP A 26 13.18 -6.20 -20.30
CA TRP A 26 12.10 -6.82 -21.08
C TRP A 26 12.00 -8.33 -20.87
N MET A 27 13.13 -9.02 -20.80
CA MET A 27 13.19 -10.45 -20.48
C MET A 27 12.55 -10.74 -19.11
N LEU A 28 12.94 -10.01 -18.06
CA LEU A 28 12.39 -10.19 -16.72
C LEU A 28 10.91 -9.84 -16.64
N LEU A 29 10.46 -8.79 -17.34
CA LEU A 29 9.04 -8.42 -17.39
C LEU A 29 8.21 -9.52 -18.08
N GLY A 30 8.71 -10.08 -19.18
CA GLY A 30 8.08 -11.21 -19.87
C GLY A 30 8.03 -12.47 -19.01
N GLU A 31 9.10 -12.78 -18.29
CA GLU A 31 9.14 -13.89 -17.32
C GLU A 31 8.12 -13.70 -16.21
N ALA A 32 8.04 -12.50 -15.61
CA ALA A 32 7.06 -12.18 -14.58
C ALA A 32 5.62 -12.35 -15.09
N GLN A 33 5.31 -11.79 -16.27
CA GLN A 33 3.99 -11.97 -16.89
C GLN A 33 3.67 -13.45 -17.15
N SER A 34 4.65 -14.21 -17.66
CA SER A 34 4.51 -15.64 -17.91
C SER A 34 4.18 -16.39 -16.61
N LYS A 35 4.90 -16.14 -15.51
CA LYS A 35 4.63 -16.79 -14.22
C LYS A 35 3.26 -16.41 -13.65
N CYS A 36 2.86 -15.14 -13.73
CA CYS A 36 1.52 -14.70 -13.32
C CYS A 36 0.42 -15.47 -14.06
N ARG A 37 0.54 -15.59 -15.40
CA ARG A 37 -0.43 -16.36 -16.21
C ARG A 37 -0.48 -17.83 -15.81
N HIS A 38 0.67 -18.47 -15.65
CA HIS A 38 0.73 -19.86 -15.21
C HIS A 38 0.05 -20.07 -13.85
N ILE A 39 0.33 -19.20 -12.87
CA ILE A 39 -0.26 -19.26 -11.53
C ILE A 39 -1.77 -19.05 -11.59
N SER A 40 -2.24 -18.09 -12.38
CA SER A 40 -3.68 -17.80 -12.50
C SER A 40 -4.51 -18.97 -13.05
N GLY A 41 -3.88 -19.86 -13.82
CA GLY A 41 -4.51 -21.05 -14.39
C GLY A 41 -4.47 -22.29 -13.49
N VAL A 42 -3.83 -22.24 -12.31
CA VAL A 42 -3.73 -23.40 -11.42
C VAL A 42 -5.04 -23.58 -10.66
N PRO A 43 -5.77 -24.69 -10.85
CA PRO A 43 -6.96 -24.96 -10.05
C PRO A 43 -6.54 -25.34 -8.62
N LEU A 44 -7.02 -24.58 -7.64
CA LEU A 44 -6.85 -24.87 -6.22
C LEU A 44 -8.19 -25.28 -5.63
N ARG A 45 -8.18 -26.29 -4.75
CA ARG A 45 -9.39 -26.56 -3.95
C ARG A 45 -9.60 -25.39 -2.99
N PRO A 46 -10.86 -25.03 -2.66
CA PRO A 46 -11.15 -23.87 -1.82
C PRO A 46 -10.41 -23.86 -0.48
N GLU A 47 -10.19 -25.02 0.12
CA GLU A 47 -9.43 -25.16 1.37
C GLU A 47 -7.96 -24.75 1.22
N GLN A 48 -7.30 -25.22 0.17
CA GLN A 48 -5.89 -24.91 -0.14
C GLN A 48 -5.72 -23.44 -0.52
N ALA A 49 -6.67 -22.88 -1.28
CA ALA A 49 -6.67 -21.46 -1.60
C ALA A 49 -6.77 -20.60 -0.33
N ARG A 50 -7.63 -20.98 0.62
CA ARG A 50 -7.79 -20.29 1.91
C ARG A 50 -6.53 -20.39 2.77
N GLU A 51 -5.92 -21.57 2.84
CA GLU A 51 -4.67 -21.79 3.57
C GLU A 51 -3.53 -20.93 2.99
N LEU A 52 -3.33 -20.96 1.67
CA LEU A 52 -2.31 -20.14 1.01
C LEU A 52 -2.58 -18.65 1.22
N HIS A 53 -3.82 -18.20 1.05
CA HIS A 53 -4.20 -16.82 1.31
C HIS A 53 -3.83 -16.40 2.74
N GLN A 54 -4.14 -17.23 3.74
CA GLN A 54 -3.80 -16.95 5.13
C GLN A 54 -2.29 -16.86 5.34
N ILE A 55 -1.50 -17.77 4.75
CA ILE A 55 -0.03 -17.76 4.83
C ILE A 55 0.52 -16.45 4.24
N TYR A 56 0.11 -16.10 3.03
CA TYR A 56 0.61 -14.91 2.34
C TYR A 56 0.15 -13.61 3.01
N LEU A 57 -1.10 -13.54 3.47
CA LEU A 57 -1.61 -12.39 4.22
C LEU A 57 -0.82 -12.21 5.52
N THR A 58 -0.62 -13.28 6.30
CA THR A 58 0.17 -13.26 7.54
C THR A 58 1.59 -12.73 7.28
N LYS A 59 2.26 -13.28 6.26
CA LYS A 59 3.63 -12.89 5.93
C LYS A 59 3.73 -11.46 5.42
N GLY A 60 2.80 -11.04 4.56
CA GLY A 60 2.75 -9.69 4.01
C GLY A 60 2.50 -8.64 5.09
N VAL A 61 1.48 -8.87 5.92
CA VAL A 61 1.13 -7.99 7.04
C VAL A 61 2.30 -7.88 8.01
N ARG A 62 2.87 -9.02 8.44
CA ARG A 62 4.04 -9.01 9.33
C ARG A 62 5.22 -8.25 8.72
N ALA A 63 5.53 -8.48 7.45
CA ALA A 63 6.67 -7.83 6.80
C ALA A 63 6.49 -6.31 6.73
N THR A 64 5.30 -5.83 6.35
CA THR A 64 5.06 -4.38 6.24
C THR A 64 5.07 -3.69 7.60
N THR A 65 4.46 -4.29 8.64
CA THR A 65 4.43 -3.65 9.96
C THR A 65 5.77 -3.75 10.68
N ALA A 66 6.58 -4.79 10.42
CA ALA A 66 7.91 -4.91 11.01
C ALA A 66 8.90 -3.84 10.50
N ILE A 67 8.72 -3.34 9.27
CA ILE A 67 9.50 -2.22 8.73
C ILE A 67 9.25 -0.96 9.57
N GLU A 68 8.01 -0.75 10.00
CA GLU A 68 7.58 0.38 10.84
C GLU A 68 7.82 0.14 12.34
N GLY A 69 8.55 -0.92 12.71
CA GLY A 69 8.95 -1.21 14.10
C GLY A 69 8.03 -2.13 14.89
N ASN A 70 6.99 -2.71 14.27
CA ASN A 70 6.16 -3.70 14.93
C ASN A 70 6.96 -4.97 15.27
N THR A 71 6.92 -5.40 16.53
CA THR A 71 7.79 -6.47 17.05
C THR A 71 7.13 -7.85 17.10
N LEU A 72 5.89 -7.99 16.62
CA LEU A 72 5.17 -9.26 16.67
C LEU A 72 5.78 -10.30 15.72
N SER A 73 5.86 -11.54 16.21
CA SER A 73 6.30 -12.67 15.40
C SER A 73 5.24 -13.08 14.37
N GLU A 74 5.66 -13.81 13.34
CA GLU A 74 4.73 -14.38 12.35
C GLU A 74 3.63 -15.24 13.00
N SER A 75 3.98 -16.00 14.04
CA SER A 75 3.02 -16.83 14.79
C SER A 75 1.99 -16.01 15.57
N GLU A 76 2.38 -14.85 16.09
CA GLU A 76 1.48 -13.94 16.79
C GLU A 76 0.56 -13.22 15.81
N VAL A 77 1.09 -12.75 14.67
CA VAL A 77 0.31 -12.17 13.58
C VAL A 77 -0.73 -13.17 13.07
N LYS A 78 -0.34 -14.44 12.86
CA LYS A 78 -1.28 -15.50 12.46
C LYS A 78 -2.43 -15.64 13.46
N LYS A 79 -2.12 -15.72 14.76
CA LYS A 79 -3.14 -15.80 15.83
C LYS A 79 -4.02 -14.56 15.90
N ILE A 80 -3.50 -13.37 15.57
CA ILE A 80 -4.31 -12.14 15.48
C ILE A 80 -5.31 -12.23 14.33
N ILE A 81 -4.88 -12.70 13.15
CA ILE A 81 -5.75 -12.92 11.99
C ILE A 81 -6.83 -13.96 12.30
N GLU A 82 -6.48 -15.00 13.06
CA GLU A 82 -7.41 -16.03 13.54
C GLU A 82 -8.29 -15.56 14.73
N ASN A 83 -8.13 -14.31 15.19
CA ASN A 83 -8.82 -13.71 16.34
C ASN A 83 -8.58 -14.40 17.70
N ASP A 84 -7.45 -15.07 17.87
CA ASP A 84 -7.12 -15.91 19.03
C ASP A 84 -6.08 -15.28 19.98
N LEU A 85 -5.40 -14.20 19.60
CA LEU A 85 -4.36 -13.59 20.44
C LEU A 85 -4.89 -12.50 21.39
N LYS A 86 -4.66 -12.68 22.69
CA LYS A 86 -4.79 -11.62 23.70
C LYS A 86 -3.41 -11.09 24.07
N LEU A 87 -3.22 -9.77 23.93
CA LEU A 87 -1.99 -9.08 24.29
C LEU A 87 -2.21 -8.20 25.54
N PRO A 88 -1.15 -7.91 26.32
CA PRO A 88 -1.23 -6.94 27.41
C PRO A 88 -1.60 -5.54 26.87
N PRO A 89 -2.18 -4.64 27.70
CA PRO A 89 -2.60 -3.31 27.28
C PRO A 89 -1.51 -2.50 26.56
N SER A 90 -0.26 -2.60 27.01
CA SER A 90 0.89 -1.91 26.42
C SER A 90 1.24 -2.34 24.99
N LYS A 91 0.74 -3.49 24.52
CA LYS A 91 0.97 -4.02 23.17
C LYS A 91 -0.29 -4.07 22.30
N GLN A 92 -1.40 -3.48 22.77
CA GLN A 92 -2.65 -3.48 22.01
C GLN A 92 -2.53 -2.72 20.69
N TYR A 93 -1.74 -1.65 20.66
CA TYR A 93 -1.49 -0.88 19.43
C TYR A 93 -0.83 -1.74 18.34
N LEU A 94 0.15 -2.58 18.69
CA LEU A 94 0.78 -3.51 17.75
C LEU A 94 -0.24 -4.43 17.10
N LYS A 95 -1.22 -4.91 17.88
CA LYS A 95 -2.33 -5.72 17.35
C LYS A 95 -3.27 -4.90 16.46
N GLN A 96 -3.52 -3.64 16.83
CA GLN A 96 -4.34 -2.73 16.05
C GLN A 96 -3.71 -2.46 14.67
N GLU A 97 -2.39 -2.23 14.60
CA GLU A 97 -1.65 -2.07 13.33
C GLU A 97 -1.84 -3.29 12.43
N ILE A 98 -1.65 -4.51 12.96
CA ILE A 98 -1.88 -5.75 12.19
C ILE A 98 -3.31 -5.78 11.65
N ARG A 99 -4.30 -5.46 12.49
CA ARG A 99 -5.72 -5.50 12.09
C ARG A 99 -6.05 -4.48 11.01
N ASN A 100 -5.54 -3.27 11.13
CA ASN A 100 -5.74 -2.20 10.15
C ASN A 100 -5.22 -2.62 8.76
N ILE A 101 -4.02 -3.20 8.69
CA ILE A 101 -3.45 -3.69 7.42
C ILE A 101 -4.28 -4.86 6.87
N VAL A 102 -4.70 -5.81 7.71
CA VAL A 102 -5.56 -6.93 7.29
C VAL A 102 -6.88 -6.44 6.71
N GLU A 103 -7.54 -5.50 7.38
CA GLU A 103 -8.79 -4.87 6.92
C GLU A 103 -8.60 -4.16 5.58
N ALA A 104 -7.50 -3.40 5.42
CA ALA A 104 -7.17 -2.75 4.16
C ALA A 104 -6.91 -3.75 3.02
N CYS A 105 -6.12 -4.81 3.26
CA CYS A 105 -5.86 -5.85 2.27
C CYS A 105 -7.14 -6.58 1.83
N ASN A 106 -8.03 -6.90 2.77
CA ASN A 106 -9.30 -7.54 2.44
C ASN A 106 -10.22 -6.61 1.63
N ALA A 107 -10.27 -5.32 1.98
CA ALA A 107 -11.05 -4.34 1.20
C ALA A 107 -10.55 -4.22 -0.24
N ILE A 108 -9.22 -4.24 -0.46
CA ILE A 108 -8.64 -4.27 -1.81
C ILE A 108 -9.02 -5.57 -2.54
N ALA A 109 -8.91 -6.72 -1.87
CA ALA A 109 -9.25 -8.02 -2.47
C ALA A 109 -10.73 -8.11 -2.88
N GLU A 110 -11.63 -7.58 -2.05
CA GLU A 110 -13.07 -7.50 -2.35
C GLU A 110 -13.34 -6.57 -3.53
N ARG A 111 -12.71 -5.38 -3.57
CA ARG A 111 -12.84 -4.43 -4.69
C ARG A 111 -12.38 -5.05 -6.00
N VAL A 112 -11.19 -5.63 -6.03
CA VAL A 112 -10.63 -6.29 -7.23
C VAL A 112 -11.47 -7.51 -7.64
N GLY A 113 -11.96 -8.30 -6.68
CA GLY A 113 -12.75 -9.50 -6.96
C GLY A 113 -14.19 -9.23 -7.41
N SER A 114 -14.77 -8.09 -6.99
CA SER A 114 -16.12 -7.66 -7.37
C SER A 114 -16.16 -6.78 -8.63
N SER A 115 -15.02 -6.24 -9.06
CA SER A 115 -14.89 -5.43 -10.26
C SER A 115 -15.15 -6.26 -11.53
N LEU A 116 -16.41 -6.30 -11.95
CA LEU A 116 -16.87 -6.74 -13.27
C LEU A 116 -16.86 -5.60 -14.30
N SER A 117 -16.43 -4.38 -13.92
CA SER A 117 -16.49 -3.18 -14.76
C SER A 117 -15.15 -2.46 -14.87
N SER A 118 -14.84 -2.03 -16.09
CA SER A 118 -13.65 -1.29 -16.52
C SER A 118 -13.54 0.16 -16.00
N ASP A 119 -14.27 0.53 -14.95
CA ASP A 119 -14.36 1.92 -14.46
C ASP A 119 -13.81 2.09 -13.03
N ASP A 120 -13.06 1.09 -12.55
CA ASP A 120 -12.52 1.06 -11.20
C ASP A 120 -11.25 1.92 -11.08
N LYS A 121 -11.43 3.23 -11.19
CA LYS A 121 -10.37 4.23 -11.15
C LYS A 121 -9.91 4.48 -9.71
N ILE A 122 -8.61 4.67 -9.53
CA ILE A 122 -8.04 5.07 -8.24
C ILE A 122 -8.23 6.59 -8.09
N THR A 123 -8.82 7.01 -6.98
CA THR A 123 -9.08 8.42 -6.67
C THR A 123 -8.24 8.91 -5.51
N LEU A 124 -8.14 10.24 -5.33
CA LEU A 124 -7.52 10.82 -4.14
C LEU A 124 -8.26 10.37 -2.87
N ASP A 125 -9.60 10.33 -2.90
CA ASP A 125 -10.41 9.90 -1.76
C ASP A 125 -10.12 8.45 -1.36
N ASP A 126 -9.85 7.56 -2.32
CA ASP A 126 -9.41 6.19 -2.03
C ASP A 126 -8.10 6.19 -1.24
N ILE A 127 -7.11 6.98 -1.66
CA ILE A 127 -5.81 7.07 -0.99
C ILE A 127 -5.98 7.59 0.45
N LEU A 128 -6.80 8.63 0.63
CA LEU A 128 -7.08 9.20 1.95
C LEU A 128 -7.85 8.22 2.84
N ASP A 129 -8.82 7.49 2.29
CA ASP A 129 -9.57 6.48 3.05
C ASP A 129 -8.67 5.32 3.49
N PHE A 130 -7.81 4.81 2.60
CA PHE A 130 -6.83 3.78 2.97
C PHE A 130 -5.84 4.29 4.02
N ASN A 131 -5.33 5.52 3.89
CA ASN A 131 -4.47 6.11 4.92
C ASN A 131 -5.19 6.18 6.28
N ARG A 132 -6.46 6.61 6.30
CA ARG A 132 -7.29 6.64 7.51
C ARG A 132 -7.45 5.26 8.14
N ARG A 133 -7.73 4.24 7.32
CA ARG A 133 -7.90 2.85 7.80
C ARG A 133 -6.63 2.29 8.39
N VAL A 134 -5.49 2.49 7.71
CA VAL A 134 -4.19 1.98 8.16
C VAL A 134 -3.77 2.61 9.49
N LEU A 135 -4.05 3.90 9.69
CA LEU A 135 -3.66 4.65 10.90
C LEU A 135 -4.74 4.69 11.99
N LYS A 136 -5.86 3.99 11.81
CA LYS A 136 -6.98 4.01 12.75
C LYS A 136 -6.58 3.51 14.14
N ASP A 137 -6.89 4.29 15.18
CA ASP A 137 -6.67 3.94 16.59
C ASP A 137 -5.19 3.62 16.92
N ILE A 138 -4.25 4.17 16.16
CA ILE A 138 -2.81 4.07 16.44
C ILE A 138 -2.38 5.27 17.32
N PRO A 139 -1.83 5.03 18.51
CA PRO A 139 -1.47 6.11 19.45
C PRO A 139 -0.21 6.89 19.06
N GLU A 140 0.65 6.32 18.22
CA GLU A 140 1.94 6.90 17.77
C GLU A 140 1.86 7.50 16.37
N VAL A 141 0.73 8.10 16.00
CA VAL A 141 0.72 8.97 14.82
C VAL A 141 1.42 10.28 15.22
N GLU A 142 2.46 10.70 14.50
CA GLU A 142 3.16 11.98 14.78
C GLU A 142 2.15 13.08 15.10
N ASP A 143 2.39 13.91 16.12
CA ASP A 143 1.40 14.86 16.66
C ASP A 143 0.73 15.77 15.60
N ALA A 144 1.40 15.99 14.45
CA ALA A 144 0.90 16.78 13.34
C ALA A 144 0.17 15.97 12.25
N ALA A 145 0.38 14.65 12.18
CA ALA A 145 -0.23 13.79 11.16
C ALA A 145 -1.68 13.44 11.54
N ILE A 146 -2.61 13.75 10.64
CA ILE A 146 -4.04 13.46 10.81
C ILE A 146 -4.41 12.32 9.86
N PRO A 147 -4.86 11.15 10.36
CA PRO A 147 -5.28 10.03 9.52
C PRO A 147 -6.30 10.42 8.45
N GLY A 148 -5.98 10.12 7.19
CA GLY A 148 -6.81 10.44 6.03
C GLY A 148 -6.77 11.89 5.59
N SER A 149 -5.77 12.66 6.04
CA SER A 149 -5.52 14.03 5.59
C SER A 149 -4.14 14.14 4.95
N ILE A 150 -4.02 15.03 3.98
CA ILE A 150 -2.73 15.40 3.41
C ILE A 150 -2.00 16.27 4.42
N ARG A 151 -0.73 15.97 4.69
CA ARG A 151 0.11 16.80 5.57
C ARG A 151 0.20 18.24 5.06
N ASP A 152 0.21 19.19 5.99
CA ASP A 152 0.46 20.61 5.75
C ASP A 152 1.85 21.06 6.22
N PHE A 153 2.64 20.13 6.75
CA PHE A 153 4.00 20.35 7.26
C PHE A 153 5.06 19.64 6.39
N PRO A 154 6.32 20.14 6.40
CA PRO A 154 7.42 19.49 5.70
C PRO A 154 7.88 18.21 6.41
N VAL A 155 8.28 17.20 5.64
CA VAL A 155 8.79 15.91 6.15
C VAL A 155 10.13 15.56 5.50
N VAL A 156 10.93 14.76 6.20
CA VAL A 156 12.23 14.25 5.74
C VAL A 156 12.31 12.76 6.07
N ALA A 157 12.68 11.94 5.07
CA ALA A 157 12.91 10.51 5.23
C ALA A 157 14.38 10.21 4.91
N GLY A 158 15.20 9.99 5.95
CA GLY A 158 16.65 9.86 5.80
C GLY A 158 17.26 11.15 5.23
N SER A 159 17.90 11.06 4.06
CA SER A 159 18.44 12.23 3.35
C SER A 159 17.45 12.85 2.36
N TYR A 160 16.30 12.22 2.13
CA TYR A 160 15.30 12.68 1.17
C TYR A 160 14.31 13.64 1.82
N ARG A 161 14.16 14.84 1.25
CA ARG A 161 13.12 15.78 1.64
C ARG A 161 11.85 15.48 0.84
N GLY A 162 10.71 15.41 1.52
CA GLY A 162 9.43 15.26 0.84
C GLY A 162 9.04 16.49 0.02
N ALA A 163 8.15 16.31 -0.96
CA ALA A 163 7.60 17.40 -1.76
C ALA A 163 7.02 18.53 -0.88
N PRO A 164 7.00 19.79 -1.35
CA PRO A 164 6.37 20.88 -0.61
C PRO A 164 4.93 20.52 -0.22
N ALA A 165 4.55 20.73 1.04
CA ALA A 165 3.24 20.32 1.56
C ALA A 165 2.09 21.00 0.79
N GLU A 166 2.30 22.26 0.42
CA GLU A 166 1.39 23.08 -0.39
C GLU A 166 1.09 22.50 -1.79
N ASP A 167 1.97 21.63 -2.30
CA ASP A 167 1.83 21.00 -3.61
C ASP A 167 1.33 19.54 -3.53
N CYS A 168 1.28 18.94 -2.34
CA CYS A 168 0.97 17.52 -2.18
C CYS A 168 -0.43 17.13 -2.70
N GLN A 169 -1.44 17.97 -2.49
CA GLN A 169 -2.77 17.71 -3.04
C GLN A 169 -2.73 17.63 -4.57
N PHE A 170 -2.14 18.63 -5.21
CA PHE A 170 -1.99 18.64 -6.66
C PHE A 170 -1.20 17.42 -7.15
N LEU A 171 -0.10 17.05 -6.48
CA LEU A 171 0.71 15.90 -6.86
C LEU A 171 -0.07 14.58 -6.75
N LEU A 172 -0.88 14.39 -5.70
CA LEU A 172 -1.71 13.19 -5.57
C LEU A 172 -2.85 13.14 -6.61
N GLU A 173 -3.47 14.29 -6.91
CA GLU A 173 -4.46 14.37 -7.99
C GLU A 173 -3.84 14.04 -9.35
N ARG A 174 -2.62 14.54 -9.63
CA ARG A 174 -1.87 14.21 -10.84
C ARG A 174 -1.46 12.74 -10.87
N PHE A 175 -1.05 12.17 -9.75
CA PHE A 175 -0.76 10.75 -9.62
C PHE A 175 -1.98 9.89 -9.98
N CYS A 176 -3.14 10.19 -9.40
CA CYS A 176 -4.38 9.48 -9.71
C CYS A 176 -4.77 9.64 -11.19
N SER A 177 -4.64 10.85 -11.75
CA SER A 177 -4.88 11.07 -13.18
C SER A 177 -3.99 10.16 -14.03
N TRP A 178 -2.68 10.16 -13.78
CA TRP A 178 -1.70 9.38 -14.53
C TRP A 178 -1.93 7.86 -14.40
N MET A 179 -2.22 7.37 -13.19
CA MET A 179 -2.53 5.95 -12.96
C MET A 179 -3.79 5.46 -13.70
N ASN A 180 -4.71 6.36 -14.00
CA ASN A 180 -5.96 6.06 -14.69
C ASN A 180 -5.88 6.36 -16.20
N GLU A 181 -4.73 6.79 -16.73
CA GLU A 181 -4.55 6.97 -18.17
C GLU A 181 -4.63 5.61 -18.87
N PRO A 182 -5.34 5.52 -20.02
CA PRO A 182 -5.40 4.28 -20.79
C PRO A 182 -3.99 3.85 -21.21
N SER A 183 -3.69 2.57 -21.03
CA SER A 183 -2.48 1.94 -21.57
C SER A 183 -2.52 1.79 -23.09
#